data_AF-A0A6V7KFA6-F1
#
_entry.id   AF-A0A6V7KFA6-F1
#
_cell.length_a   1.000
_cell.length_b   1.000
_cell.length_c   1.000
_cell.angle_alpha   90.00
_cell.angle_beta   90.00
_cell.angle_gamma   90.00
#
_symmetry.space_group_name_H-M   'P 1'
#
loop_
_entity.id
_entity.type
_entity.pdbx_description
1 polymer ?
#
loop_
_entity_poly.entity_id
_entity_poly.type
_entity_poly.pdbx_seq_one_letter_code
_entity_poly.pdbx_strand_id
1 'polypeptide(L)'
;QSNKLRIKLTRCMMSDVLKNIEISRKLVTSPNRQLEYELVFHFLPHKNYKHEFNVTSKEIVEKTELVFLKHMFMEIKKVAKISGELLHFQEEKRQRKDVEDSLLDEADVEPKQCKPDLGEAHESSDEEDAAEDADATSAKSKAKHQETQEYDDPGE
;
A
#
# COMPACT_ATOMS: atom_id res chain seq x y z
N GLN A 1 32.94 37.94 -6.48
CA GLN A 1 31.65 37.53 -7.10
C GLN A 1 31.53 36.00 -7.24
N SER A 2 32.57 35.28 -7.68
CA SER A 2 32.55 33.81 -7.87
C SER A 2 31.97 33.00 -6.69
N ASN A 3 32.38 33.25 -5.45
CA ASN A 3 31.87 32.52 -4.27
C ASN A 3 30.36 32.67 -4.03
N LYS A 4 29.76 33.83 -4.35
CA LYS A 4 28.31 34.04 -4.18
C LYS A 4 27.52 33.21 -5.19
N LEU A 5 28.02 33.10 -6.42
CA LEU A 5 27.39 32.31 -7.46
C LEU A 5 27.50 30.82 -7.14
N ARG A 6 28.66 30.38 -6.64
CA ARG A 6 28.88 29.01 -6.16
C ARG A 6 27.80 28.61 -5.14
N ILE A 7 27.66 29.35 -4.04
CA ILE A 7 26.72 29.02 -2.95
C ILE A 7 25.26 28.94 -3.45
N LYS A 8 24.87 29.79 -4.41
CA LYS A 8 23.52 29.78 -5.00
C LYS A 8 23.23 28.57 -5.87
N LEU A 9 24.25 28.03 -6.53
CA LEU A 9 24.10 26.92 -7.47
C LEU A 9 24.50 25.57 -6.86
N THR A 10 25.13 25.57 -5.68
CA THR A 10 25.43 24.35 -4.93
C THR A 10 24.12 23.62 -4.59
N ARG A 11 24.00 22.37 -5.04
CA ARG A 11 22.91 21.47 -4.66
C ARG A 11 23.01 21.17 -3.17
N CYS A 12 21.91 21.35 -2.44
CA CYS A 12 21.76 20.91 -1.06
C CYS A 12 20.92 19.61 -1.04
N MET A 13 21.43 18.57 -0.40
CA MET A 13 20.68 17.36 -0.07
C MET A 13 20.22 17.42 1.39
N MET A 14 19.17 16.68 1.72
CA MET A 14 18.68 16.62 3.11
C MET A 14 19.75 16.08 4.06
N SER A 15 20.57 15.14 3.61
CA SER A 15 21.73 14.61 4.35
C SER A 15 22.73 15.69 4.78
N ASP A 16 22.85 16.77 4.01
CA ASP A 16 23.85 17.81 4.25
C ASP A 16 23.47 18.74 5.41
N VAL A 17 22.19 18.76 5.76
CA VAL A 17 21.60 19.64 6.79
C VAL A 17 20.96 18.88 7.95
N LEU A 18 20.97 17.55 7.88
CA LEU A 18 20.39 16.66 8.88
C LEU A 18 21.49 16.20 9.86
N LYS A 19 21.22 16.30 11.15
CA LYS A 19 22.12 15.84 12.21
C LYS A 19 21.86 14.37 12.53
N ASN A 20 20.62 14.01 12.85
CA ASN A 20 20.19 12.66 13.16
C ASN A 20 18.67 12.53 12.98
N ILE A 21 18.20 11.28 12.86
CA ILE A 21 16.79 10.91 12.93
C ILE A 21 16.63 9.96 14.10
N GLU A 22 15.76 10.30 15.05
CA GLU A 22 15.37 9.40 16.13
C GLU A 22 14.08 8.69 15.74
N ILE A 23 14.04 7.37 15.89
CA ILE A 23 12.87 6.54 15.53
C ILE A 23 12.46 5.76 16.77
N SER A 24 11.28 6.08 17.28
CA SER A 24 10.66 5.40 18.42
C SER A 24 9.51 4.53 17.91
N ARG A 25 9.42 3.30 18.42
CA ARG A 25 8.40 2.32 18.04
C ARG A 25 7.62 1.90 19.28
N LYS A 26 6.29 1.95 19.23
CA LYS A 26 5.41 1.46 20.30
C LYS A 26 4.24 0.66 19.75
N LEU A 27 3.82 -0.39 20.47
CA LEU A 27 2.62 -1.15 20.14
C LEU A 27 1.44 -0.57 20.92
N VAL A 28 0.51 0.08 20.22
CA VAL A 28 -0.74 0.58 20.79
C VAL A 28 -1.81 -0.49 20.63
N THR A 29 -2.51 -0.85 21.71
CA THR A 29 -3.45 -1.99 21.69
C THR A 29 -4.91 -1.56 21.68
N SER A 30 -5.22 -0.31 22.05
CA SER A 30 -6.60 0.22 22.11
C SER A 30 -6.66 1.61 21.43
N PRO A 31 -7.70 1.93 20.66
CA PRO A 31 -8.89 1.12 20.34
C PRO A 31 -8.64 0.00 19.32
N ASN A 32 -7.64 0.16 18.45
CA ASN A 32 -7.20 -0.85 17.49
C ASN A 32 -5.73 -1.18 17.74
N ARG A 33 -5.37 -2.47 17.63
CA ARG A 33 -3.97 -2.90 17.75
C ARG A 33 -3.17 -2.39 16.54
N GLN A 34 -2.28 -1.42 16.77
CA GLN A 34 -1.44 -0.83 15.75
C GLN A 34 -0.02 -0.61 16.26
N LEU A 35 0.94 -0.68 15.33
CA LEU A 35 2.32 -0.36 15.61
C LEU A 35 2.58 1.08 15.19
N GLU A 36 2.82 1.94 16.17
CA GLU A 36 3.05 3.36 15.96
C GLU A 36 4.55 3.66 15.92
N TYR A 37 4.94 4.43 14.90
CA TYR A 37 6.30 4.91 14.72
C TYR A 37 6.31 6.43 14.88
N GLU A 38 7.18 6.93 15.73
CA GLU A 38 7.45 8.35 15.93
C GLU A 38 8.84 8.65 15.38
N LEU A 39 8.92 9.58 14.41
CA LEU A 39 10.17 9.99 13.78
C LEU A 39 10.46 11.45 14.15
N VAL A 40 11.61 11.69 14.79
CA VAL A 40 12.08 13.03 15.14
C VAL A 40 13.31 13.36 14.30
N PHE A 41 13.17 14.37 13.44
CA PHE A 41 14.24 14.85 12.57
C PHE A 41 14.99 16.00 13.25
N HIS A 42 16.27 15.79 13.56
CA HIS A 42 17.13 16.82 14.12
C HIS A 42 17.96 17.44 13.00
N PHE A 43 17.74 18.72 12.71
CA PHE A 43 18.51 19.46 11.73
C PHE A 43 19.70 20.18 12.37
N LEU A 44 20.73 20.43 11.56
CA LEU A 44 21.84 21.28 11.94
C LEU A 44 21.35 22.73 12.12
N PRO A 45 21.94 23.51 13.04
CA PRO A 45 21.67 24.94 13.12
C PRO A 45 22.10 25.67 11.84
N HIS A 46 21.36 26.68 11.40
CA HIS A 46 21.65 27.42 10.15
C HIS A 46 23.08 27.93 10.02
N LYS A 47 23.69 28.33 11.14
CA LYS A 47 25.08 28.80 11.17
C LYS A 47 26.10 27.77 10.65
N ASN A 48 25.77 26.48 10.70
CA ASN A 48 26.65 25.39 10.30
C ASN A 48 26.68 25.18 8.77
N TYR A 49 25.66 25.60 8.02
CA TYR A 49 25.54 25.28 6.58
C TYR A 49 25.30 26.49 5.67
N LYS A 50 25.01 27.68 6.25
CA LYS A 50 24.76 28.93 5.50
C LYS A 50 25.87 29.41 4.58
N HIS A 51 27.10 28.93 4.79
CA HIS A 51 28.28 29.31 4.00
C HIS A 51 28.50 28.41 2.78
N GLU A 52 27.82 27.26 2.74
CA GLU A 52 27.96 26.25 1.70
C GLU A 52 26.72 26.20 0.81
N PHE A 53 25.54 26.37 1.41
CA PHE A 53 24.26 26.26 0.74
C PHE A 53 23.41 27.53 0.91
N ASN A 54 22.74 27.93 -0.17
CA ASN A 54 21.77 29.03 -0.16
C ASN A 54 20.37 28.53 0.24
N VAL A 55 20.23 27.95 1.43
CA VAL A 55 18.94 27.48 1.97
C VAL A 55 18.72 27.98 3.39
N THR A 56 17.48 28.28 3.72
CA THR A 56 17.03 28.67 5.07
C THR A 56 16.54 27.46 5.85
N SER A 57 16.54 27.54 7.18
CA SER A 57 15.96 26.46 8.02
C SER A 57 14.48 26.21 7.71
N LYS A 58 13.73 27.26 7.35
CA LYS A 58 12.32 27.14 6.97
C LYS A 58 12.13 26.34 5.68
N GLU A 59 12.92 26.64 4.65
CA GLU A 59 12.87 25.91 3.38
C GLU A 59 13.22 24.42 3.56
N ILE A 60 14.16 24.10 4.45
CA ILE A 60 14.52 22.71 4.76
C ILE A 60 13.33 21.96 5.36
N VAL A 61 12.64 22.56 6.33
CA VAL A 61 11.44 21.97 6.96
C VAL A 61 10.33 21.80 5.92
N GLU A 62 10.03 22.83 5.13
CA GLU A 62 9.00 22.78 4.08
C GLU A 62 9.30 21.70 3.02
N LYS A 63 10.56 21.58 2.58
CA LYS A 63 10.96 20.54 1.61
C LYS A 63 10.95 19.15 2.23
N THR A 64 11.24 19.04 3.52
CA THR A 64 11.12 17.76 4.22
C THR A 64 9.67 17.30 4.24
N GLU A 65 8.74 18.17 4.61
CA GLU A 65 7.32 17.85 4.67
C GLU A 65 6.71 17.54 3.29
N LEU A 66 6.98 18.39 2.29
CA LEU A 66 6.31 18.31 0.99
C LEU A 66 6.91 17.27 0.04
N VAL A 67 8.22 17.00 0.15
CA VAL A 67 8.95 16.16 -0.81
C VAL A 67 9.48 14.90 -0.14
N PHE A 68 10.27 15.04 0.93
CA PHE A 68 10.93 13.90 1.54
C PHE A 68 9.94 12.92 2.17
N LEU A 69 9.01 13.40 3.02
CA LEU A 69 8.03 12.53 3.66
C LEU A 69 7.13 11.84 2.62
N LYS A 70 6.74 12.54 1.55
CA LYS A 70 5.99 11.95 0.44
C LYS A 70 6.74 10.77 -0.18
N HIS A 71 8.00 10.94 -0.55
CA HIS A 71 8.81 9.86 -1.13
C HIS A 71 9.07 8.72 -0.13
N MET A 72 9.34 9.06 1.13
CA MET A 72 9.53 8.09 2.20
C MET A 72 8.29 7.20 2.37
N PHE A 73 7.09 7.79 2.46
CA PHE A 73 5.86 7.02 2.58
C PHE A 73 5.54 6.22 1.32
N MET A 74 5.87 6.72 0.13
CA MET A 74 5.75 5.93 -1.11
C MET A 74 6.64 4.67 -1.05
N GLU A 75 7.86 4.78 -0.57
CA GLU A 75 8.78 3.64 -0.46
C GLU A 75 8.33 2.65 0.62
N ILE A 76 7.90 3.15 1.78
CA ILE A 76 7.32 2.32 2.85
C ILE A 76 6.10 1.55 2.32
N LYS A 77 5.22 2.19 1.54
CA LYS A 77 4.07 1.51 0.90
C LYS A 77 4.50 0.37 -0.02
N LYS A 78 5.58 0.53 -0.79
CA LYS A 78 6.10 -0.54 -1.67
C LYS A 78 6.61 -1.73 -0.85
N VAL A 79 7.39 -1.45 0.19
CA VAL A 79 7.93 -2.50 1.07
C VAL A 79 6.79 -3.23 1.79
N ALA A 80 5.80 -2.51 2.30
CA ALA A 80 4.65 -3.09 2.98
C ALA A 80 3.86 -4.05 2.08
N LYS A 81 3.61 -3.67 0.81
CA LYS A 81 2.95 -4.54 -0.17
C LYS A 81 3.67 -5.87 -0.37
N ILE A 82 5.01 -5.85 -0.39
CA ILE A 82 5.83 -7.06 -0.53
C ILE A 82 5.77 -7.91 0.74
N SER A 83 5.82 -7.27 1.91
CA SER A 83 5.80 -7.95 3.22
C SER A 83 4.41 -8.43 3.69
N GLY A 84 3.33 -7.99 3.04
CA GLY A 84 1.96 -8.28 3.46
C GLY A 84 1.47 -7.46 4.66
N GLU A 85 2.19 -6.40 5.04
CA GLU A 85 1.81 -5.51 6.15
C GLU A 85 0.71 -4.54 5.74
N LEU A 86 -0.34 -4.42 6.57
CA LEU A 86 -1.42 -3.45 6.36
C LEU A 86 -1.04 -2.08 6.96
N LEU A 87 -0.81 -1.09 6.11
CA LEU A 87 -0.53 0.28 6.53
C LEU A 87 -1.79 1.14 6.60
N HIS A 88 -1.96 1.87 7.70
CA HIS A 88 -3.00 2.88 7.84
C HIS A 88 -2.38 4.29 7.70
N PHE A 89 -2.90 5.09 6.77
CA PHE A 89 -2.50 6.50 6.60
C PHE A 89 -3.70 7.39 6.86
N GLN A 90 -3.60 8.25 7.87
CA GLN A 90 -4.59 9.30 8.12
C GLN A 90 -4.17 10.55 7.36
N GLU A 91 -4.57 10.65 6.09
CA GLU A 91 -4.39 11.87 5.31
C GLU A 91 -5.60 12.79 5.55
N GLU A 92 -5.36 14.00 6.09
CA GLU A 92 -6.35 15.07 6.00
C GLU A 92 -6.55 15.40 4.52
N LYS A 93 -7.70 14.99 3.96
CA LYS A 93 -8.09 15.29 2.58
C LYS A 93 -8.24 16.81 2.41
N ARG A 94 -7.15 17.51 2.13
CA ARG A 94 -7.22 18.84 1.50
C ARG A 94 -7.65 18.59 0.06
N GLN A 95 -8.91 18.90 -0.26
CA GLN A 95 -9.41 18.92 -1.63
C GLN A 95 -8.52 19.86 -2.46
N ARG A 96 -7.58 19.30 -3.22
CA ARG A 96 -6.91 20.04 -4.30
C ARG A 96 -7.82 19.88 -5.50
N LYS A 97 -8.40 20.99 -5.96
CA LYS A 97 -9.02 21.08 -7.29
C LYS A 97 -8.02 20.61 -8.32
N ASP A 98 -8.48 19.72 -9.19
CA ASP A 98 -7.81 19.31 -10.41
C ASP A 98 -7.32 20.54 -11.19
N VAL A 99 -6.01 20.60 -11.42
CA VAL A 99 -5.43 21.25 -12.59
C VAL A 99 -4.29 20.33 -13.04
N GLU A 100 -4.62 19.49 -14.02
CA GLU A 100 -3.80 19.18 -15.20
C GLU A 100 -2.28 19.23 -14.99
N ASP A 101 -1.68 18.05 -14.91
CA ASP A 101 -0.50 17.76 -15.71
C ASP A 101 -0.58 16.29 -16.15
N SER A 102 -1.35 16.11 -17.23
CA SER A 102 -1.30 14.94 -18.09
C SER A 102 0.07 14.88 -18.74
N LEU A 103 0.82 13.80 -18.52
CA LEU A 103 1.69 13.12 -19.51
C LEU A 103 2.54 12.08 -18.77
N LEU A 104 2.22 10.80 -18.97
CA LEU A 104 3.13 9.75 -19.46
C LEU A 104 2.45 8.36 -19.37
N ASP A 105 2.10 7.84 -20.55
CA ASP A 105 1.75 6.47 -20.99
C ASP A 105 0.69 5.68 -20.22
N GLU A 106 -0.50 5.39 -20.76
CA GLU A 106 -0.83 4.57 -21.95
C GLU A 106 -0.39 3.10 -21.87
N ALA A 107 -1.37 2.22 -21.61
CA ALA A 107 -1.62 0.91 -22.23
C ALA A 107 -2.63 0.18 -21.33
N ASP A 108 -3.92 0.38 -21.57
CA ASP A 108 -4.78 -0.50 -22.37
C ASP A 108 -5.20 -1.75 -21.57
N VAL A 109 -6.47 -1.80 -21.12
CA VAL A 109 -7.54 -2.68 -21.66
C VAL A 109 -8.88 -2.26 -21.01
N GLU A 110 -9.88 -2.10 -21.88
CA GLU A 110 -11.22 -1.56 -21.68
C GLU A 110 -12.14 -2.24 -20.63
N PRO A 111 -13.20 -1.53 -20.17
CA PRO A 111 -14.19 -2.04 -19.21
C PRO A 111 -15.38 -2.70 -19.92
N LYS A 112 -15.74 -3.94 -19.57
CA LYS A 112 -17.03 -4.52 -19.98
C LYS A 112 -18.12 -4.27 -18.94
N GLN A 113 -19.18 -3.65 -19.45
CA GLN A 113 -20.36 -3.12 -18.78
C GLN A 113 -21.28 -4.20 -18.18
N CYS A 114 -22.03 -3.74 -17.18
CA CYS A 114 -23.22 -4.31 -16.55
C CYS A 114 -24.20 -5.03 -17.50
N LYS A 115 -24.83 -6.11 -17.05
CA LYS A 115 -26.15 -6.09 -16.36
C LYS A 115 -26.62 -7.51 -15.95
N PRO A 116 -27.57 -7.61 -15.00
CA PRO A 116 -27.97 -8.84 -14.30
C PRO A 116 -29.17 -9.51 -14.97
N ASP A 117 -29.34 -10.83 -14.76
CA ASP A 117 -30.66 -11.47 -14.92
C ASP A 117 -30.83 -12.65 -13.94
N LEU A 118 -32.08 -12.82 -13.53
CA LEU A 118 -32.59 -13.56 -12.38
C LEU A 118 -32.98 -15.01 -12.76
N GLY A 119 -32.74 -15.94 -11.84
CA GLY A 119 -33.71 -16.95 -11.38
C GLY A 119 -34.35 -17.95 -12.36
N GLU A 120 -34.07 -19.22 -12.09
CA GLU A 120 -34.96 -20.40 -12.15
C GLU A 120 -35.45 -20.94 -13.51
N ALA A 121 -34.87 -22.06 -13.95
CA ALA A 121 -35.61 -23.26 -14.36
C ALA A 121 -34.68 -24.49 -14.33
N HIS A 122 -35.02 -25.47 -13.49
CA HIS A 122 -34.51 -26.84 -13.50
C HIS A 122 -34.86 -27.53 -14.83
N GLU A 123 -33.93 -28.29 -15.43
CA GLU A 123 -34.23 -29.58 -16.07
C GLU A 123 -32.94 -30.32 -16.51
N SER A 124 -32.68 -31.43 -15.81
CA SER A 124 -32.12 -32.72 -16.26
C SER A 124 -31.39 -32.79 -17.62
N SER A 125 -30.11 -33.19 -17.60
CA SER A 125 -29.59 -34.13 -18.61
C SER A 125 -28.41 -34.92 -18.05
N ASP A 126 -28.68 -36.18 -17.75
CA ASP A 126 -27.73 -37.26 -17.54
C ASP A 126 -27.25 -37.74 -18.92
N GLU A 127 -25.98 -37.52 -19.24
CA GLU A 127 -25.31 -38.24 -20.31
C GLU A 127 -23.89 -38.57 -19.83
N GLU A 128 -23.74 -39.82 -19.41
CA GLU A 128 -22.46 -40.44 -19.08
C GLU A 128 -21.58 -40.49 -20.32
N ASP A 129 -20.42 -39.82 -20.27
CA ASP A 129 -19.27 -40.23 -21.05
C ASP A 129 -18.07 -40.36 -20.10
N ALA A 130 -17.76 -41.63 -19.79
CA ALA A 130 -16.61 -42.03 -19.01
C ALA A 130 -15.32 -41.79 -19.81
N ALA A 131 -14.79 -40.57 -19.72
CA ALA A 131 -13.42 -40.27 -20.11
C ALA A 131 -12.49 -40.45 -18.90
N GLU A 132 -11.52 -41.35 -19.07
CA GLU A 132 -10.48 -41.74 -18.12
C GLU A 132 -9.50 -40.59 -17.77
N ASP A 133 -9.95 -39.62 -16.99
CA ASP A 133 -9.04 -38.78 -16.19
C ASP A 133 -9.67 -38.49 -14.83
N ALA A 134 -9.43 -39.41 -13.89
CA ALA A 134 -10.01 -39.39 -12.56
C ALA A 134 -9.40 -38.24 -11.74
N ASP A 135 -10.03 -37.08 -11.80
CA ASP A 135 -9.81 -35.97 -10.89
C ASP A 135 -9.97 -36.45 -9.42
N ALA A 136 -8.96 -36.17 -8.59
CA ALA A 136 -8.86 -36.58 -7.19
C ALA A 136 -9.97 -35.99 -6.29
N THR A 137 -10.84 -35.15 -6.86
CA THR A 137 -11.97 -34.50 -6.20
C THR A 137 -13.23 -35.39 -6.12
N SER A 138 -13.40 -36.37 -7.02
CA SER A 138 -14.61 -37.20 -7.03
C SER A 138 -14.67 -38.23 -5.88
N ALA A 139 -13.51 -38.75 -5.45
CA ALA A 139 -13.42 -39.70 -4.35
C ALA A 139 -13.81 -39.07 -3.00
N LYS A 140 -13.48 -37.79 -2.77
CA LYS A 140 -13.83 -37.08 -1.54
C LYS A 140 -15.33 -36.77 -1.45
N SER A 141 -15.97 -36.50 -2.59
CA SER A 141 -17.42 -36.26 -2.63
C SER A 141 -18.21 -37.54 -2.29
N LYS A 142 -17.80 -38.69 -2.84
CA LYS A 142 -18.41 -39.99 -2.53
C LYS A 142 -18.21 -40.41 -1.07
N ALA A 143 -17.02 -40.17 -0.49
CA ALA A 143 -16.75 -40.48 0.92
C ALA A 143 -17.60 -39.66 1.90
N LYS A 144 -17.82 -38.37 1.61
CA LYS A 144 -18.63 -37.50 2.47
C LYS A 144 -20.12 -37.85 2.43
N HIS A 145 -20.60 -38.37 1.30
CA HIS A 145 -22.00 -38.79 1.17
C HIS A 145 -22.29 -40.10 1.90
N GLN A 146 -21.33 -41.04 1.92
CA GLN A 146 -21.44 -42.28 2.71
C GLN A 146 -21.46 -42.02 4.22
N GLU A 147 -20.61 -41.11 4.73
CA GLU A 147 -20.54 -40.78 6.16
C GLU A 147 -21.85 -40.16 6.70
N THR A 148 -22.63 -39.47 5.85
CA THR A 148 -23.88 -38.82 6.29
C THR A 148 -25.06 -39.81 6.35
N GLN A 149 -24.93 -41.00 5.76
CA GLN A 149 -26.01 -41.99 5.66
C GLN A 149 -26.03 -42.99 6.83
N GLU A 150 -24.99 -43.03 7.67
CA GLU A 150 -24.87 -43.97 8.79
C GLU A 150 -25.59 -43.50 10.08
N TYR A 151 -26.25 -42.33 10.07
CA TYR A 151 -26.97 -41.75 11.22
C TYR A 151 -28.50 -41.80 11.09
N ASP A 152 -29.06 -42.65 10.25
CA ASP A 152 -30.50 -42.95 10.26
C ASP A 152 -30.72 -44.27 11.01
N ASP A 153 -30.64 -44.19 12.35
CA ASP A 153 -31.07 -45.23 13.27
C ASP A 153 -32.62 -45.22 13.33
N PRO A 154 -33.33 -46.28 12.91
CA PRO A 154 -34.77 -46.34 13.06
C PRO A 154 -35.12 -46.68 14.51
N GLY A 155 -35.07 -45.66 15.37
CA GLY A 155 -35.62 -45.70 16.72
C GLY A 155 -37.12 -45.37 16.71
N GLU A 156 -37.93 -46.42 16.86
CA GLU A 156 -39.39 -46.48 17.20
C GLU A 156 -40.42 -45.67 16.38
#